data_AF-R7Q2F8-F1
#
_entry.id   AF-R7Q2F8-F1
#
_cell.length_a   1.000
_cell.length_b   1.000
_cell.length_c   1.000
_cell.angle_alpha   90.00
_cell.angle_beta   90.00
_cell.angle_gamma   90.00
#
_symmetry.space_group_name_H-M   'P 1'
#
loop_
_entity.id
_entity.type
_entity.pdbx_description
1 polymer ?
#
loop_
_entity_poly.entity_id
_entity_poly.type
_entity_poly.pdbx_seq_one_letter_code
_entity_poly.pdbx_strand_id
1 'polypeptide(L)'
;MGVTTVGQVVAMIHSGSRGLAHQVATDALQHMEKEMARDGIVVSDRQLACARIESNHLAEMAAAANFAWVNRSLMTFLARQVFAKLFKKSPAEENMHVIYDVSHNIAKVETLNVYGKVRKLLVHHKGPTRAFPPHHPLVPYDYQMMG
;
A
#
# COMPACT_ATOMS: atom_id res chain seq x y z
N MET A 1 13.78 6.87 -13.63
CA MET A 1 13.56 6.27 -12.30
C MET A 1 14.13 7.10 -11.13
N GLY A 2 14.48 8.38 -11.30
CA GLY A 2 14.99 9.22 -10.19
C GLY A 2 16.36 8.84 -9.61
N VAL A 3 16.93 7.70 -10.01
CA VAL A 3 18.32 7.29 -9.77
C VAL A 3 19.08 7.38 -11.10
N THR A 4 20.13 8.21 -11.16
CA THR A 4 20.80 8.56 -12.42
C THR A 4 22.31 8.29 -12.41
N THR A 5 22.93 8.16 -11.23
CA THR A 5 24.38 7.95 -11.12
C THR A 5 24.74 6.93 -10.03
N VAL A 6 25.87 6.24 -10.23
CA VAL A 6 26.46 5.37 -9.19
C VAL A 6 26.96 6.26 -8.05
N GLY A 7 26.60 5.91 -6.81
CA GLY A 7 26.93 6.68 -5.62
C GLY A 7 25.90 7.75 -5.24
N GLN A 8 24.80 7.88 -5.97
CA GLN A 8 23.69 8.76 -5.58
C GLN A 8 23.13 8.36 -4.21
N VAL A 9 23.03 9.33 -3.30
CA VAL A 9 22.41 9.13 -1.98
C VAL A 9 20.89 9.12 -2.13
N VAL A 10 20.25 8.10 -1.57
CA VAL A 10 18.79 7.96 -1.53
C VAL A 10 18.33 7.67 -0.11
N ALA A 11 17.11 8.09 0.22
CA ALA A 11 16.47 7.80 1.49
C ALA A 11 15.26 6.88 1.29
N MET A 12 15.18 5.81 2.08
CA MET A 12 14.04 4.90 2.10
C MET A 12 13.26 5.07 3.40
N ILE A 13 11.96 5.33 3.28
CA ILE A 13 11.05 5.41 4.44
C ILE A 13 10.20 4.14 4.47
N HIS A 14 10.41 3.32 5.50
CA HIS A 14 9.62 2.12 5.72
C HIS A 14 8.72 2.26 6.95
N SER A 15 7.45 2.61 6.72
CA SER A 15 6.46 2.73 7.79
C SER A 15 5.04 2.52 7.26
N GLY A 16 4.18 2.04 8.15
CA GLY A 16 2.78 1.80 7.87
C GLY A 16 1.85 2.74 8.65
N SER A 17 0.68 2.21 8.95
CA SER A 17 -0.46 2.84 9.62
C SER A 17 -0.37 2.86 11.14
N ARG A 18 0.80 2.50 11.71
CA ARG A 18 1.05 2.46 13.16
C ARG A 18 0.01 1.56 13.87
N GLY A 19 -0.44 1.94 15.06
CA GLY A 19 -1.43 1.18 15.82
C GLY A 19 -2.83 1.14 15.19
N LEU A 20 -3.16 2.09 14.30
CA LEU A 20 -4.51 2.23 13.75
C LEU A 20 -4.92 1.00 12.93
N ALA A 21 -4.10 0.55 11.97
CA ALA A 21 -4.48 -0.63 11.18
C ALA A 21 -4.42 -1.92 11.98
N HIS A 22 -3.56 -1.99 13.01
CA HIS A 22 -3.54 -3.16 13.88
C HIS A 22 -4.88 -3.30 14.60
N GLN A 23 -5.43 -2.18 15.09
CA GLN A 23 -6.74 -2.19 15.74
C GLN A 23 -7.86 -2.47 14.73
N VAL A 24 -7.88 -1.80 13.58
CA VAL A 24 -8.85 -2.07 12.50
C VAL A 24 -8.85 -3.55 12.11
N ALA A 25 -7.68 -4.18 11.97
CA ALA A 25 -7.60 -5.60 11.65
C ALA A 25 -8.13 -6.49 12.79
N THR A 26 -7.85 -6.13 14.04
CA THR A 26 -8.34 -6.86 15.22
C THR A 26 -9.86 -6.80 15.31
N ASP A 27 -10.43 -5.62 15.12
CA ASP A 27 -11.88 -5.40 15.16
C ASP A 27 -12.58 -6.11 13.99
N ALA A 28 -11.99 -6.03 12.79
CA ALA A 28 -12.49 -6.73 11.61
C ALA A 28 -12.51 -8.26 11.81
N LEU A 29 -11.47 -8.85 12.42
CA LEU A 29 -11.44 -10.30 12.69
C LEU A 29 -12.59 -10.73 13.60
N GLN A 30 -12.88 -9.97 14.66
CA GLN A 30 -14.00 -10.28 15.56
C GLN A 30 -15.37 -10.19 14.86
N HIS A 31 -15.52 -9.24 13.93
CA HIS A 31 -16.73 -9.14 13.11
C HIS A 31 -16.82 -10.28 12.09
N MET A 32 -15.72 -10.61 11.41
CA MET A 32 -15.67 -11.70 10.44
C MET A 32 -16.03 -13.05 11.07
N GLU A 33 -15.57 -13.34 12.30
CA GLU A 33 -15.96 -14.57 13.01
C GLU A 33 -17.50 -14.70 13.17
N LYS A 34 -18.18 -13.58 13.47
CA LYS A 34 -19.67 -13.55 13.58
C LYS A 34 -20.34 -13.68 12.22
N GLU A 35 -19.79 -13.03 11.19
CA GLU A 35 -20.32 -13.09 9.82
C GLU A 35 -20.15 -14.49 9.21
N MET A 36 -19.04 -15.19 9.48
CA MET A 36 -18.83 -16.57 9.06
C MET A 36 -19.87 -17.51 9.66
N ALA A 37 -20.13 -17.38 10.96
CA ALA A 37 -21.16 -18.18 11.63
C ALA A 37 -22.55 -17.93 11.04
N ARG A 38 -22.88 -16.66 10.75
CA ARG A 38 -24.13 -16.28 10.08
C ARG A 38 -24.25 -16.86 8.67
N ASP A 39 -23.16 -16.83 7.89
CA ASP A 39 -23.15 -17.19 6.47
C ASP A 39 -22.81 -18.68 6.21
N GLY A 40 -22.56 -19.46 7.26
CA GLY A 40 -22.16 -20.86 7.15
C GLY A 40 -20.79 -21.07 6.51
N ILE A 41 -19.88 -20.11 6.63
CA ILE A 41 -18.52 -20.19 6.07
C ILE A 41 -17.64 -21.01 7.02
N VAL A 42 -17.17 -22.16 6.54
CA VAL A 42 -16.24 -23.03 7.28
C VAL A 42 -14.85 -22.92 6.68
N VAL A 43 -13.85 -22.75 7.54
CA VAL A 43 -12.43 -22.65 7.16
C VAL A 43 -11.63 -23.72 7.89
N SER A 44 -10.49 -24.11 7.31
CA SER A 44 -9.59 -25.11 7.90
C SER A 44 -8.83 -24.59 9.12
N ASP A 45 -8.69 -23.28 9.27
CA ASP A 45 -7.97 -22.63 10.37
C ASP A 45 -8.71 -21.35 10.78
N ARG A 46 -8.87 -21.13 12.09
CA ARG A 46 -9.52 -19.94 12.65
C ARG A 46 -8.85 -18.63 12.22
N GLN A 47 -7.53 -18.64 11.98
CA GLN A 47 -6.75 -17.50 11.49
C GLN A 47 -7.10 -17.11 10.05
N LEU A 48 -7.89 -17.92 9.33
CA LEU A 48 -8.43 -17.62 7.99
C LEU A 48 -9.82 -17.00 8.06
N ALA A 49 -10.16 -16.33 9.17
CA ALA A 49 -11.42 -15.62 9.31
C ALA A 49 -11.64 -14.64 8.13
N CYS A 50 -12.83 -14.69 7.53
CA CYS A 50 -13.16 -13.91 6.34
C CYS A 50 -14.64 -13.52 6.30
N ALA A 51 -14.97 -12.55 5.45
CA ALA A 51 -16.33 -12.13 5.19
C ALA A 51 -16.55 -11.96 3.69
N ARG A 52 -17.81 -11.80 3.28
CA ARG A 52 -18.14 -11.41 1.90
C ARG A 52 -17.58 -10.02 1.62
N ILE A 53 -17.22 -9.77 0.36
CA ILE A 53 -16.58 -8.52 -0.09
C ILE A 53 -17.44 -7.27 0.19
N GLU A 54 -18.76 -7.44 0.26
CA GLU A 54 -19.75 -6.37 0.47
C GLU A 54 -19.77 -5.84 1.91
N SER A 55 -19.05 -6.46 2.85
CA SER A 55 -18.95 -5.99 4.23
C SER A 55 -18.09 -4.72 4.37
N ASN A 56 -18.34 -3.94 5.43
CA ASN A 56 -17.71 -2.62 5.64
C ASN A 56 -16.18 -2.64 5.85
N HIS A 57 -15.57 -3.80 6.09
CA HIS A 57 -14.14 -3.98 6.40
C HIS A 57 -13.20 -3.37 5.35
N LEU A 58 -13.62 -3.33 4.09
CA LEU A 58 -12.82 -2.73 3.01
C LEU A 58 -12.70 -1.20 3.15
N ALA A 59 -13.75 -0.53 3.63
CA ALA A 59 -13.72 0.91 3.86
C ALA A 59 -12.81 1.24 5.06
N GLU A 60 -12.88 0.44 6.13
CA GLU A 60 -12.02 0.59 7.31
C GLU A 60 -10.54 0.36 6.97
N MET A 61 -10.25 -0.70 6.21
CA MET A 61 -8.91 -0.95 5.68
C MET A 61 -8.44 0.21 4.78
N ALA A 62 -9.31 0.75 3.92
CA ALA A 62 -8.96 1.89 3.07
C ALA A 62 -8.63 3.15 3.90
N ALA A 63 -9.39 3.43 4.96
CA ALA A 63 -9.08 4.50 5.90
C ALA A 63 -7.71 4.30 6.57
N ALA A 64 -7.41 3.06 6.97
CA ALA A 64 -6.11 2.74 7.55
C ALA A 64 -4.95 2.87 6.55
N ALA A 65 -5.16 2.50 5.29
CA ALA A 65 -4.20 2.71 4.20
C ALA A 65 -3.96 4.21 3.94
N ASN A 66 -5.02 5.04 3.93
CA ASN A 66 -4.92 6.49 3.81
C ASN A 66 -4.10 7.10 4.94
N PHE A 67 -4.32 6.65 6.17
CA PHE A 67 -3.51 7.07 7.31
C PHE A 67 -2.02 6.71 7.11
N ALA A 68 -1.72 5.51 6.58
CA ALA A 68 -0.33 5.12 6.29
C ALA A 68 0.33 6.02 5.23
N TRP A 69 -0.38 6.40 4.17
CA TRP A 69 0.13 7.32 3.15
C TRP A 69 0.38 8.72 3.70
N VAL A 70 -0.53 9.24 4.54
CA VAL A 70 -0.34 10.54 5.22
C VAL A 70 0.88 10.47 6.15
N ASN A 71 1.02 9.39 6.91
CA ASN A 71 2.16 9.18 7.79
C ASN A 71 3.50 9.21 7.02
N ARG A 72 3.61 8.49 5.90
CA ARG A 72 4.81 8.52 5.06
C ARG A 72 5.05 9.87 4.38
N SER A 73 3.98 10.58 4.01
CA SER A 73 4.08 11.94 3.47
C SER A 73 4.65 12.92 4.50
N LEU A 74 4.21 12.82 5.75
CA LEU A 74 4.75 13.61 6.85
C LEU A 74 6.22 13.26 7.14
N MET A 75 6.58 11.98 7.17
CA MET A 75 7.96 11.54 7.31
C MET A 75 8.85 12.06 6.17
N THR A 76 8.35 12.08 4.94
CA THR A 76 9.04 12.65 3.78
C THR A 76 9.28 14.15 3.97
N PHE A 77 8.26 14.89 4.42
CA PHE A 77 8.40 16.30 4.76
C PHE A 77 9.48 16.53 5.83
N LEU A 78 9.45 15.77 6.92
CA LEU A 78 10.42 15.89 8.01
C LEU A 78 11.84 15.54 7.56
N ALA A 79 12.01 14.49 6.75
CA ALA A 79 13.30 14.12 6.17
C ALA A 79 13.88 15.28 5.34
N ARG A 80 13.05 15.89 4.48
CA ARG A 80 13.44 17.09 3.71
C ARG A 80 13.87 18.25 4.61
N GLN A 81 13.18 18.50 5.72
CA GLN A 81 13.56 19.55 6.68
C GLN A 81 14.94 19.28 7.33
N VAL A 82 15.23 18.02 7.67
CA VAL A 82 16.53 17.63 8.24
C VAL A 82 17.66 17.88 7.24
N PHE A 83 17.49 17.43 5.99
CA PHE A 83 18.48 17.67 4.94
C PHE A 83 18.68 19.16 4.68
N ALA A 84 17.59 19.93 4.58
CA ALA A 84 17.69 21.37 4.37
C ALA A 84 18.46 22.09 5.50
N LYS A 85 18.24 21.68 6.76
CA LYS A 85 18.95 22.23 7.91
C LYS A 85 20.45 21.92 7.89
N LEU A 86 20.83 20.71 7.48
CA LEU A 86 22.21 20.25 7.45
C LEU A 86 23.00 20.85 6.28
N PHE A 87 22.44 20.79 5.07
CA PHE A 87 23.12 21.21 3.84
C PHE A 87 22.91 22.69 3.49
N LYS A 88 22.05 23.40 4.23
CA LYS A 88 21.73 24.83 4.01
C LYS A 88 21.17 25.10 2.61
N LYS A 89 20.50 24.12 2.02
CA LYS A 89 19.82 24.23 0.73
C LYS A 89 18.36 23.79 0.87
N SER A 90 17.49 24.30 0.04
CA SER A 90 16.11 23.84 -0.02
C SER A 90 16.01 22.40 -0.54
N PRO A 91 14.92 21.66 -0.24
CA PRO A 91 14.71 20.33 -0.79
C PRO A 91 14.63 20.29 -2.33
N ALA A 92 14.26 21.41 -2.96
CA ALA A 92 14.24 21.54 -4.41
C ALA A 92 15.66 21.66 -5.00
N GLU A 93 16.54 22.45 -4.36
CA GLU A 93 17.95 22.55 -4.76
C GLU A 93 18.70 21.21 -4.60
N GLU A 94 18.29 20.39 -3.63
CA GLU A 94 18.82 19.03 -3.41
C GLU A 94 18.07 17.95 -4.22
N ASN A 95 17.16 18.33 -5.13
CA ASN A 95 16.38 17.42 -5.97
C ASN A 95 15.70 16.27 -5.18
N MET A 96 15.18 16.55 -3.99
CA MET A 96 14.59 15.54 -3.10
C MET A 96 13.17 15.11 -3.53
N HIS A 97 13.05 14.54 -4.72
CA HIS A 97 11.80 14.00 -5.27
C HIS A 97 11.47 12.61 -4.70
N VAL A 98 10.18 12.30 -4.57
CA VAL A 98 9.75 10.93 -4.25
C VAL A 98 9.86 10.11 -5.53
N ILE A 99 10.66 9.04 -5.49
CA ILE A 99 10.77 8.12 -6.63
C ILE A 99 9.47 7.34 -6.77
N TYR A 100 9.05 6.66 -5.69
CA TYR A 100 7.80 5.90 -5.64
C TYR A 100 7.37 5.65 -4.19
N ASP A 101 6.08 5.42 -3.98
CA ASP A 101 5.52 4.96 -2.70
C ASP A 101 4.65 3.71 -2.98
N VAL A 102 4.96 2.59 -2.32
CA VAL A 102 4.28 1.32 -2.53
C VAL A 102 3.87 0.68 -1.20
N SER A 103 2.68 0.08 -1.19
CA SER A 103 2.17 -0.73 -0.09
C SER A 103 2.46 -2.22 -0.33
N HIS A 104 2.73 -2.94 0.76
CA HIS A 104 2.95 -4.40 0.73
C HIS A 104 1.99 -5.21 1.62
N ASN A 105 1.09 -4.52 2.33
CA ASN A 105 0.04 -5.10 3.17
C ASN A 105 -1.26 -4.35 2.84
N ILE A 106 -2.00 -4.85 1.86
CA ILE A 106 -3.22 -4.19 1.35
C ILE A 106 -4.07 -5.17 0.56
N ALA A 107 -5.38 -4.98 0.55
CA ALA A 107 -6.25 -5.59 -0.46
C ALA A 107 -6.71 -4.53 -1.47
N LYS A 108 -6.69 -4.86 -2.77
CA LYS A 108 -7.08 -3.96 -3.85
C LYS A 108 -7.97 -4.66 -4.85
N VAL A 109 -8.95 -3.93 -5.36
CA VAL A 109 -9.78 -4.39 -6.47
C VAL A 109 -9.01 -4.16 -7.76
N GLU A 110 -8.70 -5.24 -8.47
CA GLU A 110 -7.88 -5.23 -9.69
C GLU A 110 -8.57 -6.01 -10.81
N THR A 111 -8.30 -5.59 -12.05
CA THR A 111 -8.79 -6.27 -13.25
C THR A 111 -7.66 -7.12 -13.83
N LEU A 112 -7.80 -8.44 -13.78
CA LEU A 112 -6.76 -9.39 -14.14
C LEU A 112 -7.26 -10.40 -15.17
N ASN A 113 -6.37 -10.87 -16.05
CA ASN A 113 -6.65 -12.00 -16.93
C ASN A 113 -6.39 -13.31 -16.17
N VAL A 114 -7.45 -14.10 -15.95
CA VAL A 114 -7.40 -15.41 -15.30
C VAL A 114 -7.85 -16.47 -16.30
N TYR A 115 -6.90 -17.28 -16.77
CA TYR A 115 -7.13 -18.33 -17.78
C TYR A 115 -7.83 -17.83 -19.05
N GLY A 116 -7.34 -16.71 -19.60
CA GLY A 116 -7.87 -16.10 -20.82
C GLY A 116 -9.12 -15.24 -20.62
N LYS A 117 -9.62 -15.11 -19.39
CA LYS A 117 -10.82 -14.31 -19.07
C LYS A 117 -10.48 -13.14 -18.17
N VAL A 118 -10.88 -11.94 -18.58
CA VAL A 118 -10.75 -10.73 -17.77
C VAL A 118 -11.75 -10.81 -16.60
N ARG A 119 -11.23 -10.66 -15.38
CA ARG A 119 -12.01 -10.72 -14.14
C ARG A 119 -11.63 -9.56 -13.23
N LYS A 120 -12.62 -9.05 -12.50
CA LYS A 120 -12.43 -8.09 -11.41
C LYS A 120 -12.32 -8.86 -10.10
N LEU A 121 -11.20 -8.73 -9.40
CA LEU A 121 -10.87 -9.52 -8.21
C LEU A 121 -10.42 -8.61 -7.07
N LEU A 122 -10.73 -9.01 -5.83
CA LEU A 122 -10.11 -8.42 -4.64
C LEU A 122 -8.81 -9.18 -4.35
N VAL A 123 -7.68 -8.60 -4.74
CA VAL A 123 -6.34 -9.18 -4.58
C VAL A 123 -5.81 -8.80 -3.20
N HIS A 124 -5.45 -9.81 -2.41
CA HIS A 124 -4.86 -9.62 -1.08
C HIS A 124 -3.34 -9.72 -1.16
N HIS A 125 -2.64 -8.67 -0.75
CA HIS A 125 -1.19 -8.66 -0.61
C HIS A 125 -0.83 -8.57 0.87
N LYS A 126 -0.07 -9.55 1.35
CA LYS A 126 0.50 -9.57 2.71
C LYS A 126 1.98 -9.95 2.64
N GLY A 127 2.86 -8.96 2.49
CA GLY A 127 4.29 -9.11 2.23
C GLY A 127 4.71 -8.77 0.79
N PRO A 128 4.00 -9.25 -0.25
CA PRO A 128 4.28 -8.86 -1.64
C PRO A 128 3.87 -7.42 -1.98
N THR A 129 4.61 -6.80 -2.88
CA THR A 129 4.25 -5.52 -3.50
C THR A 129 3.57 -5.75 -4.85
N ARG A 130 2.70 -4.82 -5.22
CA ARG A 130 2.15 -4.75 -6.57
C ARG A 130 3.26 -4.42 -7.58
N ALA A 131 3.31 -5.14 -8.69
CA ALA A 131 4.30 -4.98 -9.75
C ALA A 131 3.59 -4.96 -11.11
N PHE A 132 3.16 -3.77 -11.53
CA PHE A 132 2.49 -3.63 -12.83
C PHE A 132 3.50 -3.71 -13.97
N PRO A 133 3.12 -4.26 -15.14
CA PRO A 133 3.99 -4.30 -16.29
C PRO A 133 4.15 -2.91 -16.93
N PRO A 134 5.14 -2.74 -17.83
CA PRO A 134 5.17 -1.60 -18.74
C PRO A 134 3.81 -1.35 -19.41
N HIS A 135 3.51 -0.08 -19.63
CA HIS A 135 2.30 0.45 -20.26
C HIS A 135 1.00 0.27 -19.46
N HIS A 136 1.08 -0.22 -18.23
CA HIS A 136 -0.10 -0.38 -17.39
C HIS A 136 -0.64 0.99 -16.94
N PRO A 137 -1.93 1.32 -17.11
CA PRO A 137 -2.47 2.68 -16.93
C PRO A 137 -2.36 3.26 -15.51
N LEU A 138 -2.13 2.41 -14.50
CA LEU A 138 -1.93 2.83 -13.11
C LEU A 138 -0.46 3.07 -12.73
N VAL A 139 0.48 2.84 -13.64
CA VAL A 139 1.89 3.24 -13.48
C VAL A 139 1.99 4.74 -13.79
N PRO A 140 2.74 5.56 -13.02
CA PRO A 140 2.94 6.96 -13.36
C PRO A 140 3.56 7.14 -14.74
N TYR A 141 3.21 8.23 -15.43
CA TYR A 141 3.62 8.50 -16.81
C TYR A 141 5.14 8.33 -17.03
N ASP A 142 5.96 8.88 -16.13
CA ASP A 142 7.43 8.82 -16.20
C ASP A 142 8.00 7.40 -16.13
N TYR A 143 7.21 6.43 -15.67
CA TYR A 143 7.61 5.03 -15.50
C TYR A 143 6.85 4.07 -16.44
N GLN A 144 5.92 4.57 -17.26
CA GLN A 144 5.10 3.76 -18.16
C GLN A 144 5.92 2.81 -19.04
N MET A 145 7.06 3.24 -19.58
CA MET A 145 7.87 2.39 -20.47
C MET A 145 8.60 1.25 -19.75
N MET A 146 8.74 1.32 -18.42
CA MET A 146 9.57 0.39 -17.63
C MET A 146 8.75 -0.47 -16.66
N GLY A 147 7.57 0.01 -16.23
CA GLY A 147 6.75 -0.61 -15.20
C GLY A 147 6.94 0.02 -13.83
#